data_AF-A0A3D2C6R3-F1
#
_entry.id   AF-A0A3D2C6R3-F1
#
_cell.length_a   1.000
_cell.length_b   1.000
_cell.length_c   1.000
_cell.angle_alpha   90.00
_cell.angle_beta   90.00
_cell.angle_gamma   90.00
#
_symmetry.space_group_name_H-M   'P 1'
#
loop_
_entity.id
_entity.type
_entity.pdbx_description
1 polymer ?
#
loop_
_entity_poly.entity_id
_entity_poly.type
_entity_poly.pdbx_seq_one_letter_code
_entity_poly.pdbx_strand_id
1 'polypeptide(L)'
;MQTHSPSTLDDIFALLTHQTHLLWSHPEQASAIAPLMLWGPPGVGKSTVVRSVAEAQGVGFLDIRLAQREPVDLRGLPVPREDAVEWLL
;
A
#
# COMPACT_ATOMS: atom_id res chain seq x y z
N MET A 1 22.84 -2.87 -6.29
CA MET A 1 21.96 -2.16 -7.24
C MET A 1 20.99 -3.18 -7.80
N GLN A 2 19.77 -3.28 -7.26
CA GLN A 2 18.79 -4.27 -7.71
C GLN A 2 18.32 -3.87 -9.11
N THR A 3 18.38 -4.81 -10.05
CA THR A 3 17.93 -4.65 -11.43
C THR A 3 16.40 -4.65 -11.44
N HIS A 4 15.78 -3.50 -11.64
CA HIS A 4 14.35 -3.45 -11.96
C HIS A 4 14.17 -3.90 -13.40
N SER A 5 13.65 -5.12 -13.60
CA SER A 5 13.19 -5.54 -14.93
C SER A 5 11.99 -4.66 -15.32
N PRO A 6 11.92 -4.13 -16.55
CA PRO A 6 10.73 -3.41 -17.01
C PRO A 6 9.55 -4.40 -17.06
N SER A 7 8.59 -4.24 -16.16
CA SER A 7 7.32 -4.98 -16.18
C SER A 7 6.32 -4.22 -17.04
N THR A 8 5.56 -4.94 -17.85
CA THR A 8 4.43 -4.37 -18.60
C THR A 8 3.26 -4.05 -17.66
N LEU A 9 2.29 -3.27 -18.13
CA LEU A 9 1.07 -3.02 -17.36
C LEU A 9 0.29 -4.30 -17.07
N ASP A 10 0.30 -5.25 -18.00
CA ASP A 10 -0.35 -6.55 -17.83
C ASP A 10 0.34 -7.37 -16.75
N ASP A 11 1.69 -7.35 -16.69
CA ASP A 11 2.45 -8.00 -15.62
C ASP A 11 2.10 -7.40 -14.25
N ILE A 12 2.02 -6.07 -14.17
CA ILE A 12 1.64 -5.36 -12.93
C ILE A 12 0.23 -5.77 -12.50
N PHE A 13 -0.72 -5.80 -13.44
CA PHE A 13 -2.10 -6.16 -13.15
C PHE A 13 -2.22 -7.61 -12.68
N ALA A 14 -1.55 -8.54 -13.36
CA ALA A 14 -1.52 -9.96 -12.99
C ALA A 14 -0.93 -10.15 -11.58
N LEU A 15 0.17 -9.46 -11.29
CA LEU A 15 0.87 -9.57 -10.01
C LEU A 15 0.04 -8.98 -8.85
N LEU A 16 -0.55 -7.79 -9.04
CA LEU A 16 -1.43 -7.18 -8.05
C LEU A 16 -2.69 -8.03 -7.80
N THR A 17 -3.29 -8.57 -8.87
CA THR A 17 -4.46 -9.44 -8.77
C THR A 17 -4.14 -10.69 -7.97
N HIS A 18 -3.01 -11.35 -8.29
CA HIS A 18 -2.56 -12.54 -7.58
C HIS A 18 -2.32 -12.27 -6.09
N GLN A 19 -1.61 -11.20 -5.75
CA GLN A 19 -1.33 -10.86 -4.35
C GLN A 19 -2.58 -10.46 -3.57
N THR A 20 -3.46 -9.67 -4.20
CA THR A 20 -4.73 -9.27 -3.58
C THR A 20 -5.59 -10.50 -3.29
N HIS A 21 -5.67 -11.43 -4.24
CA HIS A 21 -6.39 -12.69 -4.06
C HIS A 21 -5.82 -13.53 -2.92
N LEU A 22 -4.49 -13.68 -2.83
CA LEU A 22 -3.84 -14.42 -1.74
C LEU A 22 -4.13 -13.80 -0.36
N LEU A 23 -3.96 -12.48 -0.22
CA LEU A 23 -4.21 -11.79 1.04
C LEU A 23 -5.66 -11.90 1.50
N TRP A 24 -6.62 -11.84 0.56
CA TRP A 24 -8.04 -11.88 0.88
C TRP A 24 -8.55 -13.30 1.15
N SER A 25 -8.01 -14.30 0.46
CA SER A 25 -8.40 -15.71 0.65
C SER A 25 -7.72 -16.39 1.82
N HIS A 26 -6.49 -15.97 2.17
CA HIS A 26 -5.66 -16.56 3.21
C HIS A 26 -5.02 -15.46 4.09
N PRO A 27 -5.84 -14.69 4.84
CA PRO A 27 -5.32 -13.58 5.65
C PRO A 27 -4.32 -14.02 6.72
N GLU A 28 -4.38 -15.29 7.17
CA GLU A 28 -3.41 -15.89 8.10
C GLU A 28 -1.99 -15.97 7.53
N GLN A 29 -1.83 -15.91 6.20
CA GLN A 29 -0.56 -15.95 5.52
C GLN A 29 0.00 -14.57 5.20
N ALA A 30 -0.66 -13.48 5.62
CA ALA A 30 -0.25 -12.12 5.27
C ALA A 30 1.22 -11.82 5.60
N SER A 31 1.77 -12.38 6.68
CA SER A 31 3.19 -12.21 7.06
C SER A 31 4.18 -12.93 6.14
N ALA A 32 3.73 -13.91 5.36
CA ALA A 32 4.54 -14.66 4.40
C ALA A 32 4.46 -14.06 2.98
N ILE A 33 3.51 -13.16 2.72
CA ILE A 33 3.35 -12.50 1.42
C ILE A 33 4.27 -11.28 1.36
N ALA A 34 5.17 -11.29 0.37
CA ALA A 34 6.14 -10.21 0.21
C ALA A 34 5.44 -8.89 -0.17
N PRO A 35 5.72 -7.75 0.52
CA PRO A 35 5.19 -6.45 0.16
C PRO A 35 5.60 -6.04 -1.26
N LEU A 36 4.71 -5.33 -1.95
CA LEU A 36 4.94 -4.83 -3.30
C LEU A 36 5.17 -3.33 -3.32
N MET A 37 6.11 -2.91 -4.16
CA MET A 37 6.41 -1.51 -4.41
C MET A 37 6.35 -1.24 -5.92
N LEU A 38 5.44 -0.35 -6.32
CA LEU A 38 5.37 0.15 -7.70
C LEU A 38 6.16 1.45 -7.78
N TRP A 39 7.24 1.45 -8.57
CA TRP A 39 8.11 2.61 -8.77
C TRP A 39 8.04 3.10 -10.22
N GLY A 40 8.06 4.42 -10.41
CA GLY A 40 8.06 5.03 -11.73
C GLY A 40 7.73 6.53 -11.69
N PRO A 41 7.77 7.23 -12.83
CA PRO A 41 7.55 8.68 -12.90
C PRO A 41 6.21 9.13 -12.30
N PRO A 42 6.08 10.36 -11.79
CA PRO A 42 4.81 10.89 -11.32
C PRO A 42 3.77 10.92 -12.47
N GLY A 43 2.50 10.72 -12.14
CA GLY A 43 1.41 10.81 -13.13
C GLY A 43 1.18 9.59 -14.02
N VAL A 44 2.00 8.52 -13.95
CA VAL A 44 1.86 7.32 -14.81
C VAL A 44 0.74 6.34 -14.41
N GLY A 45 -0.14 6.72 -13.48
CA GLY A 45 -1.30 5.89 -13.09
C GLY A 45 -1.03 4.78 -12.07
N LYS A 46 0.10 4.82 -11.33
CA LYS A 46 0.44 3.80 -10.29
C LYS A 46 -0.67 3.63 -9.24
N SER A 47 -1.18 4.72 -8.67
CA SER A 47 -2.28 4.65 -7.70
C SER A 47 -3.58 4.20 -8.35
N THR A 48 -3.80 4.57 -9.61
CA THR A 48 -4.99 4.17 -10.38
C THR A 48 -5.04 2.66 -10.58
N VAL A 49 -3.94 2.03 -11.00
CA VAL A 49 -3.92 0.57 -11.24
C VAL A 49 -4.20 -0.22 -9.96
N VAL A 50 -3.63 0.19 -8.81
CA VAL A 50 -3.89 -0.47 -7.53
C VAL A 50 -5.36 -0.35 -7.13
N ARG A 51 -5.96 0.83 -7.30
CA ARG A 51 -7.39 1.06 -7.04
C ARG A 51 -8.27 0.20 -7.93
N SER A 52 -7.98 0.16 -9.23
CA SER A 52 -8.76 -0.63 -10.20
C SER A 52 -8.71 -2.13 -9.92
N VAL A 53 -7.55 -2.67 -9.49
CA VAL A 53 -7.45 -4.08 -9.08
C VAL A 53 -8.28 -4.34 -7.83
N ALA A 54 -8.22 -3.46 -6.82
CA ALA A 54 -9.01 -3.61 -5.61
C ALA A 54 -10.52 -3.59 -5.89
N GLU A 55 -10.98 -2.66 -6.72
CA GLU A 55 -12.37 -2.57 -7.20
C GLU A 55 -12.79 -3.83 -7.96
N ALA A 56 -11.96 -4.31 -8.89
CA ALA A 56 -12.23 -5.51 -9.69
C ALA A 56 -12.29 -6.79 -8.84
N GLN A 57 -11.53 -6.86 -7.75
CA GLN A 57 -11.52 -7.99 -6.81
C GLN A 57 -12.56 -7.85 -5.69
N GLY A 58 -13.26 -6.71 -5.59
CA GLY A 58 -14.25 -6.46 -4.55
C GLY A 58 -13.66 -6.38 -3.14
N VAL A 59 -12.39 -5.97 -3.01
CA VAL A 59 -11.70 -5.86 -1.71
C VAL A 59 -11.63 -4.42 -1.23
N GLY A 60 -11.48 -4.23 0.08
CA GLY A 60 -11.26 -2.90 0.65
C GLY A 60 -9.94 -2.27 0.21
N PHE A 61 -9.95 -0.96 -0.06
CA PHE A 61 -8.76 -0.20 -0.43
C PHE A 61 -8.61 1.04 0.44
N LEU A 62 -7.46 1.17 1.12
CA LEU A 62 -7.10 2.33 1.93
C LEU A 62 -5.91 3.06 1.28
N ASP A 63 -6.15 4.31 0.88
CA ASP A 63 -5.13 5.20 0.31
C ASP A 63 -4.55 6.10 1.40
N ILE A 64 -3.32 5.81 1.83
CA ILE A 64 -2.58 6.65 2.80
C ILE A 64 -1.51 7.45 2.05
N ARG A 65 -1.61 8.77 2.13
CA ARG A 65 -0.64 9.69 1.54
C ARG A 65 0.37 10.15 2.59
N LEU A 66 1.60 9.67 2.47
CA LEU A 66 2.74 10.13 3.28
C LEU A 66 3.29 11.46 2.75
N ALA A 67 2.47 12.51 2.81
CA ALA A 67 2.77 13.81 2.22
C ALA A 67 3.99 14.48 2.89
N GLN A 68 4.10 14.35 4.22
CA GLN A 68 5.21 14.91 4.98
C GLN A 68 6.35 13.90 5.17
N ARG A 69 6.05 12.60 5.03
CA ARG A 69 6.96 11.47 5.32
C ARG A 69 7.36 11.44 6.80
N GLU A 70 6.47 11.91 7.65
CA GLU A 70 6.68 12.04 9.08
C GLU A 70 5.84 11.01 9.85
N PRO A 71 6.22 10.62 11.08
CA PRO A 71 5.45 9.65 11.88
C PRO A 71 3.97 10.03 12.07
N VAL A 72 3.68 11.33 12.06
CA VAL A 72 2.32 11.89 12.15
C VAL A 72 1.40 11.42 11.03
N ASP A 73 1.94 11.14 9.83
CA ASP A 73 1.15 10.67 8.68
C ASP A 73 0.52 9.29 8.94
N LEU A 74 1.08 8.50 9.87
CA LEU A 74 0.63 7.15 10.21
C LEU A 74 0.06 7.04 11.63
N ARG A 75 0.60 7.83 12.57
CA ARG A 75 0.28 7.73 14.00
C ARG A 75 -0.67 8.84 14.48
N GLY A 76 -0.93 9.86 13.67
CA GLY A 76 -1.68 11.03 14.10
C GLY A 76 -0.85 12.02 14.92
N LEU A 77 -1.49 13.05 15.47
CA LEU A 77 -0.79 14.12 16.18
C LEU A 77 -0.44 13.70 17.62
N PRO A 78 0.82 13.85 18.05
CA PRO A 78 1.19 13.63 19.45
C PRO A 78 0.71 14.80 20.31
N VAL A 79 -0.14 14.51 21.29
CA VAL A 79 -0.66 15.50 22.24
C VAL A 79 -0.11 15.18 23.63
N PRO A 80 0.65 16.09 24.26
CA PRO A 80 1.10 15.91 25.62
C PRO A 80 -0.07 15.89 26.61
N ARG A 81 -0.05 14.91 27.51
CA ARG A 81 -0.85 14.81 28.74
C ARG A 81 0.11 14.80 29.93
N GLU A 82 -0.43 14.96 31.14
CA GLU A 82 0.38 15.15 32.37
C GLU A 82 1.52 14.12 32.49
N ASP A 83 1.24 12.82 32.27
CA ASP A 83 2.22 11.75 32.43
C ASP A 83 2.50 10.95 31.14
N ALA A 84 1.92 11.34 29.99
CA ALA A 84 1.99 10.53 28.76
C ALA A 84 1.84 11.37 27.48
N VAL A 85 2.21 10.75 26.35
CA VAL A 85 1.88 11.27 25.01
C VAL A 85 0.73 10.44 24.44
N GLU A 86 -0.40 11.10 24.20
CA GLU A 86 -1.56 10.54 23.52
C GLU A 86 -1.47 10.82 22.02
N TRP A 87 -1.79 9.83 21.18
CA TRP A 87 -1.77 9.97 19.72
C TRP A 87 -3.20 10.07 19.21
N LEU A 88 -3.56 11.22 18.62
CA LEU A 88 -4.88 11.45 18.03
C LEU A 88 -4.86 11.01 16.56
N LEU A 89 -5.48 9.87 16.27
CA LEU A 89 -5.73 9.35 14.90
C LEU A 89 -6.98 9.97 14.29
#